data_AF-A0A969KM64-F1
#
_entry.id   AF-A0A969KM64-F1
#
_cell.length_a   1.000
_cell.length_b   1.000
_cell.length_c   1.000
_cell.angle_alpha   90.00
_cell.angle_beta   90.00
_cell.angle_gamma   90.00
#
_symmetry.space_group_name_H-M   'P 1'
#
loop_
_entity.id
_entity.type
_entity.pdbx_description
1 polymer ?
#
loop_
_entity_poly.entity_id
_entity_poly.type
_entity_poly.pdbx_seq_one_letter_code
_entity_poly.pdbx_strand_id
1 'polypeptide(L)'
;MQRMESYDGITVLATNLRSNIDEAFLRRLQFVVDVPFPDEEDRLRIWQTLMPTTVPCAPDVKLDELAKRFKMAGGNIRNIIVSAAYLAANDGGSITMTHLLHGTRRELQKWAG
;
A
#
# COMPACT_ATOMS: atom_id res chain seq x y z
N MET A 1 5.62 -11.29 -24.36
CA MET A 1 7.08 -11.22 -24.16
C MET A 1 7.83 -10.75 -25.41
N GLN A 2 7.66 -11.35 -26.60
CA GLN A 2 8.37 -10.92 -27.83
C GLN A 2 8.28 -9.42 -28.14
N ARG A 3 7.15 -8.75 -27.84
CA ARG A 3 6.99 -7.29 -28.04
C ARG A 3 7.88 -6.42 -27.15
N MET A 4 8.29 -6.92 -25.97
CA MET A 4 9.19 -6.17 -25.08
C MET A 4 10.65 -6.26 -25.54
N GLU A 5 11.02 -7.37 -26.18
CA GLU A 5 12.38 -7.57 -26.72
C GLU A 5 12.60 -6.78 -28.02
N SER A 6 11.53 -6.51 -28.77
CA SER A 6 11.57 -5.74 -30.01
C SER A 6 11.36 -4.23 -29.83
N TYR A 7 11.33 -3.74 -28.58
CA TYR A 7 11.09 -2.32 -28.29
C TYR A 7 12.40 -1.61 -27.98
N ASP A 8 12.74 -0.60 -28.79
CA ASP A 8 14.01 0.14 -28.69
C ASP A 8 14.06 1.17 -27.54
N GLY A 9 13.16 1.08 -26.56
CA GLY A 9 13.06 2.02 -25.44
C GLY A 9 13.03 1.35 -24.07
N ILE A 10 12.79 2.15 -23.03
CA ILE A 10 12.70 1.65 -21.64
C ILE A 10 11.40 0.86 -21.48
N THR A 11 11.52 -0.38 -21.00
CA THR A 11 10.38 -1.23 -20.67
C THR A 11 10.36 -1.54 -19.18
N VAL A 12 9.20 -1.36 -18.53
CA VAL A 12 8.98 -1.73 -17.13
C VAL A 12 8.00 -2.90 -17.07
N LEU A 13 8.40 -3.97 -16.35
CA LEU A 13 7.56 -5.11 -16.06
C LEU A 13 7.27 -5.17 -14.56
N ALA A 14 6.00 -5.30 -14.20
CA ALA A 14 5.56 -5.56 -12.83
C ALA A 14 4.81 -6.89 -12.80
N THR A 15 5.15 -7.79 -11.87
CA THR A 15 4.48 -9.09 -11.70
C THR A 15 4.33 -9.43 -10.23
N ASN A 16 3.21 -10.09 -9.88
CA ASN A 16 3.01 -10.71 -8.57
C ASN A 16 3.34 -12.22 -8.58
N LEU A 17 3.73 -12.77 -9.74
CA LEU A 17 3.95 -14.20 -9.98
C LEU A 17 5.36 -14.43 -10.53
N ARG A 18 6.39 -14.01 -9.78
CA ARG A 18 7.79 -14.17 -10.19
C ARG A 18 8.14 -15.63 -10.49
N SER A 19 7.60 -16.58 -9.74
CA SER A 19 7.78 -18.03 -9.95
C SER A 19 7.33 -18.52 -11.33
N ASN A 20 6.45 -17.77 -12.00
CA ASN A 20 5.92 -18.13 -13.30
C ASN A 20 6.71 -17.51 -14.45
N ILE A 21 7.76 -16.74 -14.15
CA ILE A 21 8.68 -16.19 -15.15
C ILE A 21 9.82 -17.19 -15.35
N ASP A 22 9.99 -17.62 -16.60
CA ASP A 22 11.07 -18.50 -17.00
C ASP A 22 12.45 -17.86 -16.75
N GLU A 23 13.41 -18.69 -16.33
CA GLU A 23 14.75 -18.25 -15.97
C GLU A 23 15.49 -17.61 -17.15
N ALA A 24 15.30 -18.11 -18.38
CA ALA A 24 15.94 -17.55 -19.56
C ALA A 24 15.43 -16.13 -19.87
N PHE A 25 14.17 -15.81 -19.52
CA PHE A 25 13.64 -14.46 -19.64
C PHE A 25 14.19 -13.53 -18.55
N LEU A 26 14.30 -13.99 -17.30
CA LEU A 26 14.88 -13.20 -16.21
C LEU A 26 16.32 -12.77 -16.51
N ARG A 27 17.12 -13.65 -17.15
CA ARG A 27 18.50 -13.35 -17.56
C ARG A 27 18.60 -12.21 -18.60
N ARG A 28 17.51 -11.86 -19.28
CA ARG A 28 17.45 -10.75 -20.26
C ARG A 28 17.06 -9.42 -19.63
N LEU A 29 16.59 -9.41 -18.38
CA LEU A 29 16.27 -8.18 -17.66
C LEU A 29 17.56 -7.54 -17.13
N GLN A 30 17.75 -6.25 -17.42
CA GLN A 30 18.92 -5.50 -16.92
C GLN A 30 18.89 -5.30 -15.40
N PHE A 31 17.68 -5.10 -14.86
CA PHE A 31 17.46 -4.90 -13.44
C PHE A 31 16.26 -5.72 -12.98
N VAL A 32 16.41 -6.38 -11.84
CA VAL A 32 15.33 -7.05 -11.12
C VAL A 32 15.29 -6.45 -9.73
N VAL A 33 14.19 -5.77 -9.41
CA VAL A 33 13.99 -5.15 -8.10
C VAL A 33 12.95 -5.96 -7.35
N ASP A 34 13.37 -6.52 -6.21
CA ASP A 34 12.45 -7.19 -5.30
C ASP A 34 11.76 -6.17 -4.40
N VAL A 35 10.42 -6.25 -4.35
CA VAL A 35 9.58 -5.44 -3.46
C VAL A 35 9.00 -6.39 -2.40
N PRO A 36 9.67 -6.55 -1.25
CA PRO A 36 9.19 -7.45 -0.21
C PRO A 36 7.91 -6.92 0.43
N PHE A 37 7.24 -7.78 1.19
CA PHE A 37 6.16 -7.33 2.06
C PHE A 37 6.71 -6.35 3.10
N PRO A 38 6.07 -5.18 3.33
CA PRO A 38 6.63 -4.12 4.16
C PRO A 38 6.74 -4.55 5.62
N ASP A 39 7.86 -4.25 6.25
CA ASP A 39 8.04 -4.42 7.70
C ASP A 39 7.31 -3.32 8.50
N GLU A 40 7.49 -3.29 9.82
CA GLU A 40 6.85 -2.27 10.67
C GLU A 40 7.26 -0.84 10.32
N GLU A 41 8.55 -0.63 10.06
CA GLU A 41 9.09 0.69 9.76
C GLU A 41 8.61 1.14 8.37
N ASP A 42 8.62 0.24 7.39
CA ASP A 42 8.07 0.50 6.06
C ASP A 42 6.58 0.81 6.11
N ARG A 43 5.79 0.07 6.90
CA ARG A 43 4.36 0.36 7.06
C ARG A 43 4.14 1.75 7.65
N LEU A 44 4.93 2.15 8.66
CA LEU A 44 4.84 3.49 9.23
C LEU A 44 5.17 4.57 8.18
N ARG A 45 6.25 4.39 7.40
CA ARG A 45 6.59 5.29 6.29
C ARG A 45 5.47 5.37 5.27
N ILE A 46 4.86 4.25 4.91
CA ILE A 46 3.72 4.19 3.98
C ILE A 46 2.53 4.98 4.56
N TRP A 47 2.18 4.79 5.82
CA TRP A 47 1.13 5.57 6.49
C TRP A 47 1.41 7.06 6.40
N GLN A 48 2.59 7.50 6.80
CA GLN A 48 2.99 8.92 6.78
C GLN A 48 2.98 9.50 5.37
N THR A 49 3.44 8.72 4.37
CA THR A 49 3.52 9.15 2.97
C THR A 49 2.14 9.27 2.33
N LEU A 50 1.24 8.35 2.65
CA LEU A 50 -0.09 8.29 2.03
C LEU A 50 -1.14 9.15 2.75
N MET A 51 -0.88 9.56 3.99
CA MET A 51 -1.80 10.43 4.72
C MET A 51 -1.91 11.80 4.01
N PRO A 52 -3.13 12.24 3.67
CA PRO A 52 -3.32 13.47 2.91
C PRO A 52 -2.99 14.70 3.77
N THR A 53 -2.07 15.53 3.30
CA THR A 53 -1.70 16.79 3.97
C THR A 53 -2.80 17.85 3.90
N THR A 54 -3.77 17.69 3.00
CA THR A 54 -4.90 18.62 2.80
C THR A 54 -6.10 18.31 3.70
N VAL A 55 -6.13 17.15 4.36
CA VAL A 55 -7.22 16.77 5.27
C VAL A 55 -6.70 16.87 6.71
N PRO A 56 -7.35 17.66 7.57
CA PRO A 56 -7.00 17.73 8.98
C PRO A 56 -6.97 16.33 9.62
N CYS A 57 -6.01 16.11 10.52
CA CYS A 57 -5.93 14.92 11.34
C CYS A 57 -6.08 15.32 12.80
N ALA A 58 -6.83 14.53 13.57
CA ALA A 58 -6.93 14.73 15.00
C ALA A 58 -5.56 14.49 15.67
N PRO A 59 -5.23 15.25 16.74
CA PRO A 59 -3.91 15.20 17.37
C PRO A 59 -3.60 13.85 18.06
N ASP A 60 -4.63 13.03 18.29
CA ASP A 60 -4.52 11.69 18.90
C ASP A 60 -4.36 10.57 17.86
N VAL A 61 -4.15 10.90 16.58
CA VAL A 61 -3.86 9.92 15.52
C VAL A 61 -2.46 9.30 15.72
N LYS A 62 -2.44 7.98 15.94
CA LYS A 62 -1.23 7.19 16.20
C LYS A 62 -1.00 6.16 15.08
N LEU A 63 -0.32 6.59 14.02
CA LEU A 63 -0.01 5.74 12.86
C LEU A 63 0.99 4.64 13.18
N ASP A 64 1.88 4.88 14.14
CA ASP A 64 2.84 3.90 14.69
C ASP A 64 2.13 2.70 15.31
N GLU A 65 1.04 2.93 16.08
CA GLU A 65 0.24 1.83 16.64
C GLU A 65 -0.41 0.98 15.53
N LEU A 66 -0.88 1.60 14.45
CA LEU A 66 -1.45 0.89 13.30
C LEU A 66 -0.39 0.09 12.54
N ALA A 67 0.77 0.69 12.28
CA ALA A 67 1.89 0.05 11.61
C ALA A 67 2.41 -1.17 12.38
N LYS A 68 2.50 -1.06 13.71
CA LYS A 68 2.93 -2.14 14.60
C LYS A 68 1.92 -3.28 14.68
N ARG A 69 0.64 -2.97 14.89
CA ARG A 69 -0.39 -3.98 15.16
C ARG A 69 -0.82 -4.76 13.92
N PHE A 70 -0.83 -4.12 12.76
CA PHE A 70 -1.45 -4.70 11.58
C PHE A 70 -0.44 -4.91 10.44
N LYS A 71 -0.17 -6.18 10.13
CA LYS A 71 0.67 -6.59 9.00
C LYS A 71 -0.14 -6.53 7.71
N MET A 72 -0.04 -5.41 7.00
CA MET A 72 -0.79 -5.16 5.77
C MET A 72 0.12 -4.64 4.66
N ALA A 73 -0.26 -4.92 3.40
CA ALA A 73 0.41 -4.35 2.24
C ALA A 73 0.05 -2.86 2.07
N GLY A 74 0.88 -2.11 1.34
CA GLY A 74 0.66 -0.68 1.12
C GLY A 74 -0.69 -0.35 0.46
N GLY A 75 -1.18 -1.24 -0.41
CA GLY A 75 -2.51 -1.09 -1.01
C GLY A 75 -3.65 -1.09 0.01
N ASN A 76 -3.55 -1.90 1.07
CA ASN A 76 -4.55 -1.92 2.15
C ASN A 76 -4.47 -0.65 2.99
N ILE A 77 -3.26 -0.20 3.35
CA ILE A 77 -3.06 1.06 4.07
C ILE A 77 -3.72 2.21 3.30
N ARG A 78 -3.49 2.30 1.98
CA ARG A 78 -4.15 3.28 1.12
C ARG A 78 -5.68 3.20 1.20
N ASN A 79 -6.25 2.00 1.12
CA ASN A 79 -7.70 1.81 1.19
C ASN A 79 -8.28 2.27 2.53
N ILE A 80 -7.56 2.02 3.64
CA ILE A 80 -7.98 2.48 4.97
C ILE A 80 -7.98 4.00 5.03
N ILE A 81 -6.92 4.66 4.55
CA ILE A 81 -6.82 6.13 4.55
C ILE A 81 -7.96 6.73 3.73
N VAL A 82 -8.21 6.21 2.53
CA VAL A 82 -9.30 6.68 1.67
C VAL A 82 -10.65 6.50 2.36
N SER A 83 -10.93 5.32 2.93
CA SER A 83 -12.16 5.08 3.68
C SER A 83 -12.30 6.02 4.88
N ALA A 84 -11.21 6.27 5.61
CA ALA A 84 -11.21 7.15 6.76
C ALA A 84 -11.46 8.62 6.37
N ALA A 85 -10.88 9.08 5.26
CA ALA A 85 -11.13 10.42 4.72
C ALA A 85 -12.60 10.61 4.32
N TYR A 86 -13.23 9.60 3.72
CA TYR A 86 -14.67 9.65 3.41
C TYR A 86 -15.54 9.73 4.67
N LEU A 87 -15.21 8.96 5.72
CA LEU A 87 -15.93 9.04 6.99
C LEU A 87 -15.75 10.42 7.64
N ALA A 88 -14.51 10.93 7.66
CA ALA A 88 -14.18 12.25 8.17
C ALA A 88 -14.95 13.37 7.47
N ALA A 89 -15.14 13.28 6.15
CA ALA A 89 -15.92 14.28 5.40
C ALA A 89 -17.36 14.42 5.92
N ASN A 90 -17.94 13.36 6.49
CA ASN A 90 -19.26 13.38 7.12
C ASN A 90 -19.21 13.69 8.63
N ASP A 91 -18.03 13.65 9.26
CA ASP A 91 -17.82 13.79 10.71
C ASP A 91 -16.86 14.96 11.02
N GLY A 92 -17.21 16.15 10.54
CA GLY A 92 -16.51 17.40 10.87
C GLY A 92 -15.21 17.65 10.10
N GLY A 93 -14.87 16.83 9.11
CA GLY A 93 -13.78 17.06 8.15
C GLY A 93 -12.38 16.67 8.64
N SER A 94 -12.24 16.03 9.80
CA SER A 94 -10.95 15.62 10.36
C SER A 94 -10.84 14.10 10.49
N ILE A 95 -9.73 13.53 10.05
CA ILE A 95 -9.44 12.10 10.20
C ILE A 95 -9.10 11.82 11.68
N THR A 96 -9.82 10.88 12.27
CA THR A 96 -9.65 10.46 13.67
C THR A 96 -9.17 9.00 13.74
N MET A 97 -8.69 8.58 14.92
CA MET A 97 -8.38 7.17 15.14
C MET A 97 -9.58 6.25 14.93
N THR A 98 -10.80 6.70 15.26
CA THR A 98 -12.03 5.94 15.03
C THR A 98 -12.24 5.65 13.55
N HIS A 99 -12.03 6.63 12.68
CA HIS A 99 -12.14 6.47 11.23
C HIS A 99 -11.12 5.44 10.70
N LEU A 100 -9.86 5.55 11.13
CA LEU A 100 -8.78 4.65 10.73
C LEU A 100 -9.00 3.21 11.23
N LEU A 101 -9.44 3.04 12.47
CA LEU A 101 -9.75 1.71 13.03
C LEU A 101 -10.97 1.09 12.34
N HIS A 102 -11.98 1.88 11.99
CA HIS A 102 -13.12 1.41 11.21
C HIS A 102 -12.67 0.90 9.84
N GLY A 103 -11.88 1.68 9.10
CA GLY A 103 -11.33 1.25 7.81
C GLY A 103 -10.45 0.01 7.93
N THR A 104 -9.62 -0.05 8.98
CA THR A 104 -8.76 -1.20 9.29
C THR A 104 -9.58 -2.48 9.48
N ARG A 105 -10.64 -2.41 10.30
CA ARG A 105 -11.53 -3.56 10.53
C ARG A 105 -12.15 -4.05 9.22
N ARG A 106 -12.60 -3.14 8.36
CA ARG A 106 -13.22 -3.49 7.07
C ARG A 106 -12.22 -4.14 6.12
N GLU A 107 -10.98 -3.65 6.06
CA GLU A 107 -9.94 -4.28 5.23
C GLU A 107 -9.59 -5.69 5.74
N LEU A 108 -9.45 -5.89 7.05
CA LEU A 108 -9.16 -7.22 7.62
C LEU A 108 -10.30 -8.22 7.37
N GLN A 109 -11.55 -7.77 7.36
CA GLN A 109 -12.71 -8.63 7.04
C GLN A 109 -12.67 -9.16 5.59
N LYS A 110 -12.09 -8.41 4.65
CA LYS A 110 -11.94 -8.86 3.25
C LYS A 110 -10.91 -9.99 3.10
N TRP A 111 -10.04 -10.19 4.09
CA TRP A 111 -9.05 -11.26 4.10
C TRP A 111 -9.55 -12.54 4.79
N ALA A 112 -10.60 -12.43 5.61
CA ALA A 112 -11.14 -13.53 6.38
C ALA A 112 -12.19 -14.36 5.60
N GLY A 113 -12.52 -13.96 4.38
CA GLY A 113 -13.42 -14.70 3.47
C GLY A 113 -12.71 -15.03 2.17
#